data_AF-A0A834TKU6-F1
#
_entry.id   AF-A0A834TKU6-F1
#
_cell.length_a   1.000
_cell.length_b   1.000
_cell.length_c   1.000
_cell.angle_alpha   90.00
_cell.angle_beta   90.00
_cell.angle_gamma   90.00
#
_symmetry.space_group_name_H-M   'P 1'
#
loop_
_entity.id
_entity.type
_entity.pdbx_description
1 polymer ?
#
loop_
_entity_poly.entity_id
_entity_poly.type
_entity_poly.pdbx_seq_one_letter_code
_entity_poly.pdbx_strand_id
1 'polypeptide(L)'
;MRDAGAVIHSHGIESCLVTMINPLSKEFRITHMEMIKGIKGHGYYDELVIPIIENTAYEYELTESLAKAIEAYPKTTAVLVRNHGIYVWGDSWINAKTQSECYHYLFDAALKLHQMGLDWSTPDHGPIQSVKSGQKIGRESDVSVKARKANGEINLLPRFIVLDIEGTTTPISFVSDVLFPYARDNVRKHLSATYDAPETQDDIKLLRSQVQSDLEQGVAGALPIPPDDAGKEEVIAALVTNVEAMIKADRKITALKELQGHIWQTGYENNELKGIVFDDVPEALEKWHAQGIKVYIYSSGSRLAQRLIFGHTNFGDLRKFLSGFFDTTVGNKREARSYTEISASLGVDKPSDILFVTDVYQEATAAKAAGLEVIISIRPGNGPLPENHGFKTINSFLEI
;
A
#
# COMPACT_ATOMS: atom_id res chain seq x y z
N MET A 1 12.53 9.55 35.53
CA MET A 1 11.92 10.32 34.41
C MET A 1 11.20 11.50 35.01
N ARG A 2 11.32 12.69 34.41
CA ARG A 2 10.87 14.00 34.96
C ARG A 2 9.35 14.07 35.13
N ASP A 3 8.81 13.54 36.22
CA ASP A 3 7.38 13.53 36.54
C ASP A 3 6.48 13.14 35.35
N ALA A 4 6.96 12.19 34.53
CA ALA A 4 6.27 11.77 33.33
C ALA A 4 4.97 11.03 33.71
N GLY A 5 3.83 11.50 33.20
CA GLY A 5 2.55 10.82 33.37
C GLY A 5 2.41 9.58 32.48
N ALA A 6 3.17 9.50 31.38
CA ALA A 6 3.29 8.32 30.55
C ALA A 6 4.60 8.32 29.74
N VAL A 7 5.02 7.12 29.35
CA VAL A 7 6.17 6.87 28.47
C VAL A 7 5.73 5.91 27.38
N ILE A 8 6.08 6.20 26.13
CA ILE A 8 5.89 5.33 24.98
C ILE A 8 7.26 4.90 24.50
N HIS A 9 7.48 3.60 24.47
CA HIS A 9 8.61 2.98 23.79
C HIS A 9 8.15 2.50 22.42
N SER A 10 8.94 2.78 21.38
CA SER A 10 8.65 2.38 20.02
C SER A 10 9.92 1.90 19.33
N HIS A 11 9.75 0.87 18.49
CA HIS A 11 10.78 0.27 17.64
C HIS A 11 10.61 0.68 16.17
N GLY A 12 10.03 1.86 15.93
CA GLY A 12 9.81 2.35 14.57
C GLY A 12 11.09 2.35 13.75
N ILE A 13 11.01 1.87 12.51
CA ILE A 13 12.17 1.63 11.66
C ILE A 13 12.95 2.93 11.39
N GLU A 14 12.24 4.03 11.24
CA GLU A 14 12.79 5.38 11.09
C GLU A 14 13.57 5.83 12.33
N SER A 15 13.06 5.56 13.54
CA SER A 15 13.79 5.86 14.78
C SER A 15 15.07 5.03 14.93
N CYS A 16 15.10 3.82 14.38
CA CYS A 16 16.31 2.99 14.30
C CYS A 16 17.29 3.54 13.26
N LEU A 17 16.84 3.70 12.00
CA LEU A 17 17.68 4.07 10.86
C LEU A 17 18.29 5.48 11.01
N VAL A 18 17.58 6.43 11.61
CA VAL A 18 18.09 7.80 11.78
C VAL A 18 19.35 7.83 12.66
N THR A 19 19.48 6.90 13.60
CA THR A 19 20.69 6.75 14.44
C THR A 19 21.87 6.15 13.67
N MET A 20 21.63 5.54 12.51
CA MET A 20 22.65 4.87 11.69
C MET A 20 23.26 5.78 10.63
N ILE A 21 22.60 6.88 10.26
CA ILE A 21 23.07 7.79 9.21
C ILE A 21 24.47 8.34 9.54
N ASN A 22 24.69 8.69 10.80
CA ASN A 22 26.00 9.05 11.32
C ASN A 22 26.27 8.25 12.61
N PRO A 23 27.00 7.12 12.52
CA PRO A 23 27.27 6.24 13.66
C PRO A 23 28.04 6.91 14.81
N LEU A 24 28.74 8.03 14.54
CA LEU A 24 29.49 8.77 15.55
C LEU A 24 28.68 9.89 16.19
N SER A 25 27.50 10.21 15.67
CA SER A 25 26.67 11.26 16.24
C SER A 25 26.07 10.81 17.57
N LYS A 26 26.16 11.69 18.57
CA LYS A 26 25.50 11.52 19.87
C LYS A 26 24.12 12.15 19.92
N GLU A 27 23.72 12.83 18.85
CA GLU A 27 22.49 13.61 18.78
C GLU A 27 21.89 13.50 17.38
N PHE A 28 20.56 13.53 17.34
CA PHE A 28 19.81 13.84 16.14
C PHE A 28 19.29 15.28 16.24
N ARG A 29 19.42 16.03 15.15
CA ARG A 29 19.08 17.46 15.06
C ARG A 29 18.23 17.71 13.83
N ILE A 30 17.14 18.46 13.96
CA ILE A 30 16.26 18.87 12.86
C ILE A 30 15.63 20.23 13.18
N THR A 31 15.36 21.05 12.18
CA THR A 31 14.76 22.38 12.36
C THR A 31 13.78 22.71 11.24
N HIS A 32 13.01 23.79 11.37
CA HIS A 32 12.16 24.35 10.31
C HIS A 32 11.12 23.38 9.72
N MET A 33 10.59 22.49 10.55
CA MET A 33 9.56 21.50 10.20
C MET A 33 8.30 21.71 11.03
N GLU A 34 7.12 21.69 10.40
CA GLU A 34 5.83 21.98 11.07
C GLU A 34 5.55 21.08 12.28
N MET A 35 5.92 19.80 12.19
CA MET A 35 5.69 18.83 13.25
C MET A 35 6.53 19.07 14.52
N ILE A 36 7.56 19.93 14.47
CA ILE A 36 8.31 20.35 15.66
C ILE A 36 7.38 21.04 16.67
N LYS A 37 6.34 21.75 16.22
CA LYS A 37 5.35 22.43 17.08
C LYS A 37 4.56 21.47 17.96
N GLY A 38 4.46 20.20 17.58
CA GLY A 38 3.79 19.17 18.38
C GLY A 38 4.63 18.66 19.55
N ILE A 39 5.91 19.06 19.64
CA ILE A 39 6.82 18.69 20.71
C ILE A 39 6.80 19.78 21.78
N LYS A 40 6.64 19.37 23.04
CA LYS A 40 6.56 20.30 24.17
C LYS A 40 7.78 21.21 24.19
N GLY A 41 7.54 22.53 24.26
CA GLY A 41 8.60 23.54 24.36
C GLY A 41 9.28 23.93 23.04
N HIS A 42 8.72 23.54 21.88
CA HIS A 42 9.25 23.92 20.57
C HIS A 42 8.19 24.56 19.66
N GLY A 43 8.64 25.48 18.82
CA GLY A 43 7.90 26.06 17.70
C GLY A 43 8.55 25.74 16.36
N TYR A 44 7.96 26.25 15.27
CA TYR A 44 8.40 25.95 13.90
C TYR A 44 9.89 26.26 13.64
N TYR A 45 10.36 27.42 14.12
CA TYR A 45 11.73 27.90 13.89
C TYR A 45 12.75 27.32 14.90
N ASP A 46 12.31 26.54 15.87
CA ASP A 46 13.24 25.94 16.84
C ASP A 46 14.07 24.82 16.19
N GLU A 47 15.29 24.63 16.70
CA GLU A 47 16.03 23.40 16.49
C GLU A 47 15.60 22.38 17.55
N LEU A 48 15.18 21.21 17.08
CA LEU A 48 14.91 20.05 17.92
C LEU A 48 16.16 19.20 18.00
N VAL A 49 16.64 18.96 19.22
CA VAL A 49 17.81 18.13 19.51
C VAL A 49 17.41 16.95 20.37
N ILE A 50 17.65 15.72 19.89
CA ILE A 50 17.35 14.47 20.59
C ILE A 50 18.66 13.72 20.85
N PRO A 51 18.98 13.35 22.11
CA PRO A 51 20.16 12.55 22.40
C PRO A 51 20.01 11.12 21.89
N ILE A 52 21.13 10.55 21.46
CA ILE A 52 21.29 9.15 21.05
C ILE A 52 22.18 8.46 22.08
N ILE A 53 21.65 7.43 22.75
CA ILE A 53 22.42 6.55 23.63
C ILE A 53 22.73 5.23 22.93
N GLU A 54 23.82 4.58 23.34
CA GLU A 54 24.18 3.26 22.83
C GLU A 54 23.26 2.17 23.39
N ASN A 55 22.93 1.19 22.55
CA ASN A 55 22.13 0.05 22.96
C ASN A 55 22.94 -0.92 23.85
N THR A 56 22.24 -1.65 24.70
CA THR A 56 22.78 -2.67 25.60
C THR A 56 22.15 -4.03 25.30
N ALA A 57 22.69 -5.11 25.87
CA ALA A 57 22.14 -6.45 25.63
C ALA A 57 20.76 -6.63 26.26
N TYR A 58 20.51 -5.92 27.38
CA TYR A 58 19.25 -5.94 28.08
C TYR A 58 18.76 -4.52 28.39
N GLU A 59 17.45 -4.32 28.29
CA GLU A 59 16.81 -3.00 28.44
C GLU A 59 17.03 -2.36 29.82
N TYR A 60 17.10 -3.16 30.89
CA TYR A 60 17.33 -2.64 32.25
C TYR A 60 18.70 -1.96 32.40
N GLU A 61 19.67 -2.29 31.54
CA GLU A 61 21.02 -1.70 31.53
C GLU A 61 21.04 -0.28 30.92
N LEU A 62 19.98 0.12 30.20
CA LEU A 62 19.83 1.48 29.66
C LEU A 62 19.48 2.51 30.74
N THR A 63 19.11 2.09 31.95
CA THR A 63 18.56 2.98 32.98
C THR A 63 19.49 4.16 33.31
N GLU A 64 20.79 3.92 33.47
CA GLU A 64 21.76 4.96 33.83
C GLU A 64 22.03 5.94 32.67
N SER A 65 22.20 5.42 31.44
CA SER A 65 22.43 6.25 30.25
C SER A 65 21.20 7.07 29.88
N LEU A 66 20.00 6.50 30.03
CA LEU A 66 18.73 7.19 29.85
C LEU A 66 18.56 8.32 30.87
N ALA A 67 18.87 8.08 32.15
CA ALA A 67 18.80 9.10 33.20
C ALA A 67 19.74 10.28 32.92
N LYS A 68 21.00 9.99 32.54
CA LYS A 68 21.99 11.03 32.16
C LYS A 68 21.55 11.83 30.94
N ALA A 69 21.00 11.18 29.92
CA ALA A 69 20.48 11.85 28.73
C ALA A 69 19.29 12.75 29.07
N ILE A 70 18.36 12.29 29.91
CA ILE A 70 17.21 13.09 30.37
C ILE A 70 17.68 14.32 31.16
N GLU A 71 18.74 14.22 31.97
CA GLU A 71 19.28 15.36 32.70
C GLU A 71 19.96 16.37 31.77
N ALA A 72 20.83 15.89 30.87
CA ALA A 72 21.64 16.72 29.99
C ALA A 72 20.83 17.46 28.90
N TYR A 73 19.67 16.91 28.49
CA TYR A 73 18.87 17.48 27.40
C TYR A 73 17.50 17.97 27.91
N PRO A 74 17.44 19.13 28.58
CA PRO A 74 16.22 19.53 29.25
C PRO A 74 15.06 19.96 28.36
N LYS A 75 15.33 20.29 27.10
CA LYS A 75 14.32 20.77 26.16
C LYS A 75 13.60 19.64 25.43
N THR A 76 14.18 18.43 25.36
CA THR A 76 13.57 17.29 24.66
C THR A 76 12.68 16.46 25.58
N THR A 77 11.72 15.77 24.97
CA THR A 77 10.85 14.78 25.62
C THR A 77 11.10 13.36 25.11
N ALA A 78 12.26 13.14 24.47
CA ALA A 78 12.65 11.83 23.98
C ALA A 78 14.16 11.53 24.05
N VAL A 79 14.49 10.24 24.04
CA VAL A 79 15.85 9.70 23.89
C VAL A 79 15.82 8.58 22.86
N LEU A 80 16.70 8.66 21.86
CA LEU A 80 16.93 7.60 20.88
C LEU A 80 17.93 6.57 21.43
N VAL A 81 17.68 5.30 21.14
CA VAL A 81 18.59 4.19 21.43
C VAL A 81 19.09 3.64 20.09
N ARG A 82 20.41 3.68 19.88
CA ARG A 82 21.03 3.34 18.60
C ARG A 82 20.66 1.92 18.16
N ASN A 83 20.30 1.75 16.88
CA ASN A 83 19.91 0.46 16.29
C ASN A 83 18.72 -0.22 16.99
N HIS A 84 17.91 0.51 17.75
CA HIS A 84 16.83 -0.06 18.56
C HIS A 84 15.52 0.71 18.40
N GLY A 85 15.47 1.96 18.84
CA GLY A 85 14.22 2.70 18.86
C GLY A 85 14.27 3.98 19.67
N ILE A 86 13.14 4.36 20.26
CA ILE A 86 12.99 5.62 21.00
C ILE A 86 12.16 5.44 22.27
N TYR A 87 12.47 6.24 23.29
CA TYR A 87 11.60 6.46 24.45
C TYR A 87 11.11 7.90 24.42
N VAL A 88 9.79 8.08 24.43
CA VAL A 88 9.12 9.40 24.43
C VAL A 88 8.25 9.52 25.68
N TRP A 89 8.32 10.64 26.40
CA TRP A 89 7.51 10.86 27.59
C TRP A 89 6.66 12.13 27.51
N GLY A 90 5.57 12.16 28.28
CA GLY A 90 4.68 13.31 28.36
C GLY A 90 3.94 13.37 29.68
N ASP A 91 3.21 14.47 29.90
CA ASP A 91 2.44 14.70 31.14
C ASP A 91 1.22 13.76 31.24
N SER A 92 0.81 13.17 30.11
CA SER A 92 -0.25 12.16 29.99
C SER A 92 0.05 11.23 28.82
N TRP A 93 -0.66 10.10 28.73
CA TRP A 93 -0.52 9.19 27.58
C TRP A 93 -0.90 9.86 26.26
N ILE A 94 -1.86 10.79 26.27
CA ILE A 94 -2.27 11.56 25.07
C ILE A 94 -1.12 12.45 24.62
N ASN A 95 -0.46 13.14 25.56
CA ASN A 95 0.68 13.99 25.24
C ASN A 95 1.90 13.16 24.80
N ALA A 96 2.19 12.04 25.45
CA ALA A 96 3.25 11.13 25.03
C ALA A 96 3.00 10.57 23.61
N LYS A 97 1.76 10.18 23.29
CA LYS A 97 1.35 9.70 21.95
C LYS A 97 1.49 10.79 20.89
N THR A 98 0.97 11.99 21.16
CA THR A 98 1.05 13.12 20.23
C THR A 98 2.50 13.47 19.89
N GLN A 99 3.36 13.54 20.91
CA GLN A 99 4.79 13.79 20.69
C GLN A 99 5.47 12.63 19.97
N SER A 100 5.11 11.39 20.28
CA SER A 100 5.65 10.20 19.60
C SER A 100 5.33 10.22 18.11
N GLU A 101 4.09 10.56 17.72
CA GLU A 101 3.72 10.75 16.31
C GLU A 101 4.55 11.86 15.63
N CYS A 102 4.78 12.97 16.32
CA CYS A 102 5.63 14.05 15.81
C CYS A 102 7.09 13.62 15.62
N TYR A 103 7.67 12.92 16.60
CA TYR A 103 9.04 12.40 16.51
C TYR A 103 9.18 11.41 15.35
N HIS A 104 8.26 10.44 15.22
CA HIS A 104 8.29 9.47 14.14
C HIS A 104 8.16 10.13 12.76
N TYR A 105 7.27 11.13 12.61
CA TYR A 105 7.19 11.93 11.40
C TYR A 105 8.52 12.65 11.09
N LEU A 106 9.14 13.28 12.09
CA LEU A 106 10.37 14.04 11.88
C LEU A 106 11.56 13.15 11.51
N PHE A 107 11.65 11.94 12.05
CA PHE A 107 12.68 10.97 11.64
C PHE A 107 12.47 10.48 10.20
N ASP A 108 11.23 10.15 9.84
CA ASP A 108 10.91 9.76 8.46
C ASP A 108 11.21 10.90 7.47
N ALA A 109 10.84 12.14 7.83
CA ALA A 109 11.16 13.32 7.03
C ALA A 109 12.68 13.53 6.90
N ALA A 110 13.44 13.39 7.99
CA ALA A 110 14.89 13.53 7.95
C ALA A 110 15.56 12.44 7.10
N LEU A 111 15.11 11.19 7.19
CA LEU A 111 15.60 10.11 6.34
C LEU A 111 15.29 10.36 4.86
N LYS A 112 14.09 10.86 4.54
CA LYS A 112 13.72 11.22 3.17
C LYS A 112 14.55 12.40 2.64
N LEU A 113 14.73 13.45 3.45
CA LEU A 113 15.62 14.57 3.12
C LEU A 113 17.04 14.07 2.88
N HIS A 114 17.56 13.18 3.74
CA HIS A 114 18.87 12.57 3.54
C HIS A 114 18.99 11.83 2.21
N GLN A 115 17.99 11.02 1.87
CA GLN A 115 17.94 10.26 0.62
C GLN A 115 17.87 11.15 -0.61
N MET A 116 17.23 12.31 -0.50
CA MET A 116 17.19 13.35 -1.54
C MET A 116 18.49 14.18 -1.61
N GLY A 117 19.47 13.90 -0.74
CA GLY A 117 20.71 14.65 -0.66
C GLY A 117 20.54 16.02 0.00
N LEU A 118 19.51 16.23 0.81
CA LEU A 118 19.18 17.46 1.51
C LEU A 118 19.48 17.36 3.01
N ASP A 119 19.95 18.45 3.61
CA ASP A 119 20.36 18.52 5.01
C ASP A 119 19.21 19.03 5.89
N TRP A 120 18.55 18.09 6.58
CA TRP A 120 17.44 18.38 7.49
C TRP A 120 17.82 19.22 8.72
N SER A 121 19.12 19.37 9.00
CA SER A 121 19.60 20.19 10.12
C SER A 121 19.72 21.68 9.77
N THR A 122 19.53 22.05 8.49
CA THR A 122 19.61 23.43 8.02
C THR A 122 18.22 24.04 7.77
N PRO A 123 18.00 25.34 8.03
CA PRO A 123 16.70 26.00 7.79
C PRO A 123 16.17 25.96 6.35
N ASP A 124 17.09 26.00 5.38
CA ASP A 124 16.79 25.97 3.95
C ASP A 124 16.70 24.55 3.39
N HIS A 125 17.04 23.54 4.20
CA HIS A 125 17.15 22.14 3.81
C HIS A 125 17.96 21.97 2.52
N GLY A 126 19.06 22.73 2.42
CA GLY A 126 19.93 22.75 1.24
C GLY A 126 20.68 21.43 1.05
N PRO A 127 21.46 21.28 -0.03
CA PRO A 127 22.19 20.04 -0.30
C PRO A 127 23.18 19.69 0.83
N ILE A 128 23.28 18.39 1.17
CA ILE A 128 24.24 17.88 2.17
C ILE A 128 25.65 18.24 1.72
N GLN A 129 26.35 19.01 2.53
CA GLN A 129 27.74 19.34 2.26
C GLN A 129 28.61 18.11 2.48
N SER A 130 29.16 17.55 1.40
CA SER A 130 30.18 16.51 1.53
C SER A 130 31.36 17.10 2.30
N VAL A 131 31.60 16.62 3.51
CA VAL A 131 32.83 16.93 4.23
C VAL A 131 33.97 16.40 3.37
N LYS A 132 34.72 17.32 2.73
CA LYS A 132 35.98 17.01 2.07
C LYS A 132 36.95 16.54 3.17
N SER A 133 36.98 15.23 3.42
CA SER A 133 38.13 14.60 4.06
C SER A 133 39.32 14.81 3.13
N GLY A 134 40.27 15.61 3.60
CA GLY A 134 41.42 16.02 2.82
C GLY A 134 42.29 14.84 2.41
N GLN A 135 42.45 14.67 1.10
CA GLN A 135 43.69 14.16 0.52
C GLN A 135 44.02 14.99 -0.72
N LYS A 136 45.02 15.86 -0.56
CA LYS A 136 45.75 16.47 -1.67
C LYS A 136 46.44 15.35 -2.45
N ILE A 137 46.10 15.17 -3.72
CA ILE A 137 47.07 14.89 -4.78
C ILE A 137 46.62 15.68 -6.00
N GLY A 138 47.46 16.65 -6.40
CA GLY A 138 47.18 17.51 -7.54
C GLY A 138 47.35 16.78 -8.87
N ARG A 139 46.61 17.25 -9.88
CA ARG A 139 47.18 17.52 -11.20
C ARG A 139 46.19 18.36 -12.01
N GLU A 140 46.74 19.43 -12.56
CA GLU A 140 46.16 20.22 -13.64
C GLU A 140 45.75 19.33 -14.81
N SER A 141 44.62 19.65 -15.43
CA SER A 141 44.55 19.78 -16.88
C SER A 141 43.26 20.49 -17.26
N ASP A 142 43.46 21.71 -17.76
CA ASP A 142 42.55 22.37 -18.70
C ASP A 142 42.24 21.41 -19.84
N VAL A 143 40.97 21.03 -20.03
CA VAL A 143 40.43 20.74 -21.35
C VAL A 143 38.98 21.23 -21.41
N SER A 144 38.81 22.37 -22.05
CA SER A 144 37.53 22.79 -22.60
C SER A 144 37.01 21.74 -23.59
N VAL A 145 35.83 21.16 -23.35
CA VAL A 145 35.03 20.54 -24.41
C VAL A 145 33.59 21.00 -24.28
N LYS A 146 33.22 21.90 -25.20
CA LYS A 146 31.83 22.16 -25.60
C LYS A 146 31.20 20.83 -26.01
N ALA A 147 30.17 20.38 -25.29
CA ALA A 147 29.28 19.32 -25.73
C ALA A 147 27.83 19.78 -25.64
N ARG A 148 27.37 20.27 -26.79
CA ARG A 148 26.02 20.12 -27.38
C ARG A 148 24.86 19.82 -26.42
N LYS A 149 23.95 20.80 -26.34
CA LYS A 149 22.51 20.55 -26.14
C LYS A 149 22.05 19.51 -27.18
N ALA A 150 21.84 18.29 -26.75
CA ALA A 150 20.97 17.35 -27.42
C ALA A 150 19.64 17.39 -26.66
N ASN A 151 18.63 18.02 -27.27
CA ASN A 151 17.25 17.75 -26.95
C ASN A 151 16.99 16.29 -27.33
N GLY A 152 17.15 15.39 -26.37
CA GLY A 152 16.48 14.11 -26.38
C GLY A 152 15.54 14.15 -25.19
N GLU A 153 14.23 14.10 -25.44
CA GLU A 153 13.30 13.64 -24.42
C GLU A 153 13.78 12.25 -24.01
N ILE A 154 14.46 12.18 -22.86
CA ILE A 154 14.64 10.91 -22.17
C ILE A 154 13.23 10.58 -21.69
N ASN A 155 12.51 9.75 -22.46
CA ASN A 155 11.35 9.06 -21.94
C ASN A 155 11.84 8.20 -20.78
N LEU A 156 11.81 8.78 -19.59
CA LEU A 156 12.07 8.07 -18.34
C LEU A 156 11.04 6.94 -18.30
N LEU A 157 11.52 5.70 -18.33
CA LEU A 157 10.66 4.54 -18.14
C LEU A 157 9.92 4.73 -16.80
N PRO A 158 8.61 4.44 -16.75
CA PRO A 158 7.84 4.60 -15.53
C PRO A 158 8.45 3.75 -14.43
N ARG A 159 8.62 4.33 -13.24
CA ARG A 159 9.15 3.59 -12.07
C ARG A 159 8.11 2.64 -11.49
N PHE A 160 6.83 2.94 -11.72
CA PHE A 160 5.70 2.21 -11.20
C PHE A 160 4.69 1.92 -12.32
N ILE A 161 4.21 0.68 -12.38
CA ILE A 161 3.11 0.29 -13.26
C ILE A 161 1.97 -0.20 -12.39
N VAL A 162 0.77 0.36 -12.59
CA VAL A 162 -0.46 -0.10 -11.97
C VAL A 162 -1.33 -0.70 -13.07
N LEU A 163 -1.73 -1.97 -12.89
CA LEU A 163 -2.49 -2.72 -13.87
C LEU A 163 -3.90 -2.97 -13.37
N ASP A 164 -4.88 -2.80 -14.25
CA ASP A 164 -6.19 -3.41 -14.10
C ASP A 164 -6.14 -4.93 -14.39
N ILE A 165 -7.19 -5.65 -14.02
CA ILE A 165 -7.32 -7.10 -14.26
C ILE A 165 -8.18 -7.40 -15.48
N GLU A 166 -9.49 -7.16 -15.36
CA GLU A 166 -10.48 -7.52 -16.38
C GLU A 166 -10.22 -6.70 -17.65
N GLY A 167 -10.19 -7.34 -18.82
CA GLY A 167 -9.92 -6.67 -20.09
C GLY A 167 -8.49 -6.17 -20.28
N THR A 168 -7.62 -6.37 -19.29
CA THR A 168 -6.26 -5.80 -19.26
C THR A 168 -5.19 -6.88 -19.13
N THR A 169 -5.09 -7.55 -17.97
CA THR A 169 -4.24 -8.74 -17.79
C THR A 169 -4.97 -10.04 -18.08
N THR A 170 -6.30 -10.02 -17.93
CA THR A 170 -7.18 -11.20 -17.92
C THR A 170 -8.39 -10.94 -18.80
N PRO A 171 -8.88 -11.92 -19.59
CA PRO A 171 -10.10 -11.74 -20.39
C PRO A 171 -11.30 -11.32 -19.53
N ILE A 172 -12.11 -10.37 -20.01
CA ILE A 172 -13.34 -9.91 -19.32
C ILE A 172 -14.29 -11.09 -19.02
N SER A 173 -14.36 -12.05 -19.94
CA SER A 173 -15.16 -13.28 -19.80
C SER A 173 -14.72 -14.15 -18.62
N PHE A 174 -13.47 -14.08 -18.18
CA PHE A 174 -13.02 -14.95 -17.08
C PHE A 174 -13.75 -14.65 -15.76
N VAL A 175 -13.94 -13.37 -15.43
CA VAL A 175 -14.63 -13.01 -14.18
C VAL A 175 -16.12 -13.30 -14.29
N SER A 176 -16.75 -12.90 -15.40
CA SER A 176 -18.18 -13.02 -15.61
C SER A 176 -18.66 -14.44 -15.92
N ASP A 177 -17.90 -15.22 -16.71
CA ASP A 177 -18.29 -16.56 -17.17
C ASP A 177 -17.66 -17.70 -16.36
N VAL A 178 -16.63 -17.42 -15.54
CA VAL A 178 -15.95 -18.46 -14.73
C VAL A 178 -16.05 -18.18 -13.24
N LEU A 179 -15.52 -17.05 -12.75
CA LEU A 179 -15.43 -16.82 -11.30
C LEU A 179 -16.80 -16.67 -10.63
N PHE A 180 -17.69 -15.81 -11.16
CA PHE A 180 -19.02 -15.64 -10.56
C PHE A 180 -19.90 -16.90 -10.67
N PRO A 181 -19.97 -17.60 -11.83
CA PRO A 181 -20.68 -18.87 -11.91
C PRO A 181 -20.11 -19.92 -10.97
N TYR A 182 -18.78 -20.02 -10.83
CA TYR A 182 -18.17 -20.96 -9.89
C TYR A 182 -18.59 -20.69 -8.45
N ALA A 183 -18.57 -19.43 -8.01
CA ALA A 183 -19.01 -19.07 -6.66
C ALA A 183 -20.48 -19.45 -6.41
N ARG A 184 -21.36 -19.15 -7.38
CA ARG A 184 -22.78 -19.51 -7.33
C ARG A 184 -22.98 -21.02 -7.26
N ASP A 185 -22.28 -21.79 -8.08
CA ASP A 185 -22.50 -23.23 -8.20
C ASP A 185 -21.87 -24.02 -7.04
N ASN A 186 -20.87 -23.44 -6.35
CA ASN A 186 -20.14 -24.10 -5.27
C ASN A 186 -20.41 -23.56 -3.87
N VAL A 187 -21.23 -22.50 -3.69
CA VAL A 187 -21.54 -21.94 -2.36
C VAL A 187 -22.06 -23.00 -1.39
N ARG A 188 -22.98 -23.88 -1.83
CA ARG A 188 -23.51 -24.96 -0.98
C ARG A 188 -22.40 -25.94 -0.57
N LYS A 189 -21.58 -26.36 -1.54
CA LYS A 189 -20.48 -27.32 -1.31
C LYS A 189 -19.48 -26.75 -0.31
N HIS A 190 -19.07 -25.49 -0.49
CA HIS A 190 -18.16 -24.79 0.41
C HIS A 190 -18.74 -24.69 1.82
N LEU A 191 -19.93 -24.07 1.97
CA LEU A 191 -20.57 -23.90 3.28
C LEU A 191 -20.79 -25.22 4.01
N SER A 192 -21.12 -26.31 3.30
CA SER A 192 -21.31 -27.63 3.92
C SER A 192 -20.00 -28.20 4.46
N ALA A 193 -18.92 -28.05 3.71
CA ALA A 193 -17.60 -28.58 4.04
C ALA A 193 -16.90 -27.77 5.14
N THR A 194 -17.06 -26.45 5.14
CA THR A 194 -16.32 -25.54 6.03
C THR A 194 -17.18 -24.94 7.13
N TYR A 195 -18.46 -25.34 7.26
CA TYR A 195 -19.43 -24.72 8.18
C TYR A 195 -18.85 -24.44 9.57
N ASP A 196 -18.21 -25.43 10.19
CA ASP A 196 -17.72 -25.34 11.57
C ASP A 196 -16.37 -24.63 11.70
N ALA A 197 -15.77 -24.21 10.58
CA ALA A 197 -14.52 -23.46 10.56
C ALA A 197 -14.74 -22.02 11.05
N PRO A 198 -13.82 -21.43 11.83
CA PRO A 198 -13.96 -20.06 12.34
C PRO A 198 -14.19 -19.02 11.24
N GLU A 199 -13.48 -19.13 10.12
CA GLU A 199 -13.58 -18.21 8.98
C GLU A 199 -14.97 -18.24 8.34
N THR A 200 -15.50 -19.43 8.05
CA THR A 200 -16.86 -19.58 7.50
C THR A 200 -17.92 -19.13 8.51
N GLN A 201 -17.71 -19.33 9.81
CA GLN A 201 -18.62 -18.80 10.83
C GLN A 201 -18.65 -17.27 10.85
N ASP A 202 -17.52 -16.60 10.61
CA ASP A 202 -17.48 -15.15 10.52
C ASP A 202 -18.16 -14.63 9.24
N ASP A 203 -17.99 -15.31 8.10
CA ASP A 203 -18.76 -15.04 6.88
C ASP A 203 -20.26 -15.16 7.11
N ILE A 204 -20.70 -16.24 7.78
CA ILE A 204 -22.11 -16.48 8.09
C ILE A 204 -22.67 -15.34 8.96
N LYS A 205 -21.95 -14.89 9.99
CA LYS A 205 -22.38 -13.75 10.82
C LYS A 205 -22.52 -12.47 10.00
N LEU A 206 -21.58 -12.20 9.10
CA LEU A 206 -21.60 -11.01 8.27
C LEU A 206 -22.77 -11.06 7.27
N LEU A 207 -23.01 -12.22 6.65
CA LEU A 207 -24.15 -12.45 5.76
C LEU A 207 -25.49 -12.36 6.51
N ARG A 208 -25.60 -12.92 7.72
CA ARG A 208 -26.79 -12.76 8.58
C ARG A 208 -27.11 -11.30 8.82
N SER A 209 -26.09 -10.51 9.18
CA SER A 209 -26.25 -9.07 9.43
C SER A 209 -26.69 -8.32 8.17
N GLN A 210 -26.11 -8.66 7.01
CA GLN A 210 -26.48 -8.06 5.74
C GLN A 210 -27.92 -8.42 5.32
N VAL A 211 -28.30 -9.69 5.43
CA VAL A 211 -29.65 -10.17 5.09
C VAL A 211 -30.70 -9.56 6.01
N GLN A 212 -30.40 -9.40 7.31
CA GLN A 212 -31.30 -8.72 8.24
C GLN A 212 -31.57 -7.27 7.81
N SER A 213 -30.51 -6.54 7.45
CA SER A 213 -30.63 -5.18 6.91
C SER A 213 -31.41 -5.14 5.59
N ASP A 214 -31.19 -6.12 4.72
CA ASP A 214 -31.91 -6.24 3.44
C ASP A 214 -33.42 -6.50 3.63
N LEU A 215 -33.78 -7.32 4.62
CA LEU A 215 -35.18 -7.58 4.99
C LEU A 215 -35.86 -6.32 5.54
N GLU A 216 -35.18 -5.57 6.41
CA GLU A 216 -35.67 -4.30 6.94
C GLU A 216 -35.88 -3.24 5.85
N GLN A 217 -35.04 -3.27 4.81
CA GLN A 217 -35.14 -2.37 3.65
C GLN A 217 -36.08 -2.89 2.56
N GLY A 218 -36.64 -4.10 2.69
CA GLY A 218 -37.55 -4.70 1.71
C GLY A 218 -36.87 -5.07 0.38
N VAL A 219 -35.58 -5.43 0.40
CA VAL A 219 -34.83 -5.81 -0.79
C VAL A 219 -35.41 -7.11 -1.37
N ALA A 220 -35.77 -7.09 -2.65
CA ALA A 220 -36.34 -8.25 -3.34
C ALA A 220 -35.35 -9.42 -3.37
N GLY A 221 -35.82 -10.61 -2.95
CA GLY A 221 -35.02 -11.84 -2.92
C GLY A 221 -34.29 -12.12 -1.61
N ALA A 222 -34.38 -11.21 -0.61
CA ALA A 222 -33.89 -11.48 0.73
C ALA A 222 -34.82 -12.47 1.46
N LEU A 223 -34.24 -13.48 2.11
CA LEU A 223 -34.96 -14.48 2.90
C LEU A 223 -34.36 -14.56 4.31
N PRO A 224 -35.19 -14.68 5.37
CA PRO A 224 -34.69 -14.81 6.74
C PRO A 224 -33.81 -16.05 6.88
N ILE A 225 -32.66 -15.88 7.53
CA ILE A 225 -31.76 -16.99 7.85
C ILE A 225 -32.16 -17.54 9.23
N PRO A 226 -32.54 -18.83 9.34
CA PRO A 226 -32.92 -19.46 10.61
C PRO A 226 -31.84 -19.31 11.69
N PRO A 227 -32.19 -19.32 12.99
CA PRO A 227 -31.20 -19.34 14.07
C PRO A 227 -30.33 -20.61 14.04
N ASP A 228 -29.18 -20.59 14.71
CA ASP A 228 -28.19 -21.69 14.63
C ASP A 228 -28.71 -23.02 15.21
N ASP A 229 -29.73 -22.97 16.08
CA ASP A 229 -30.40 -24.14 16.65
C ASP A 229 -31.43 -24.79 15.73
N ALA A 230 -31.79 -24.15 14.61
CA ALA A 230 -32.65 -24.72 13.57
C ALA A 230 -31.97 -25.87 12.79
N GLY A 231 -30.65 -25.99 12.91
CA GLY A 231 -29.86 -27.05 12.27
C GLY A 231 -29.08 -26.56 11.06
N LYS A 232 -27.87 -27.13 10.90
CA LYS A 232 -26.87 -26.75 9.90
C LYS A 232 -27.42 -26.68 8.47
N GLU A 233 -28.18 -27.69 8.04
CA GLU A 233 -28.69 -27.76 6.67
C GLU A 233 -29.72 -26.67 6.34
N GLU A 234 -30.57 -26.29 7.30
CA GLU A 234 -31.55 -25.22 7.10
C GLU A 234 -30.88 -23.85 6.97
N VAL A 235 -29.87 -23.60 7.81
CA VAL A 235 -29.05 -22.38 7.74
C VAL A 235 -28.33 -22.29 6.39
N ILE A 236 -27.67 -23.37 5.95
CA ILE A 236 -26.97 -23.42 4.66
C ILE A 236 -27.96 -23.20 3.51
N ALA A 237 -29.13 -23.85 3.51
CA ALA A 237 -30.11 -23.68 2.44
C ALA A 237 -30.59 -22.21 2.31
N ALA A 238 -30.85 -21.55 3.44
CA ALA A 238 -31.22 -20.14 3.46
C ALA A 238 -30.08 -19.22 2.97
N LEU A 239 -28.84 -19.48 3.40
CA LEU A 239 -27.67 -18.73 2.95
C LEU A 239 -27.43 -18.86 1.45
N VAL A 240 -27.48 -20.10 0.93
CA VAL A 240 -27.32 -20.37 -0.51
C VAL A 240 -28.35 -19.59 -1.32
N THR A 241 -29.61 -19.61 -0.91
CA THR A 241 -30.68 -18.90 -1.63
C THR A 241 -30.46 -17.38 -1.64
N ASN A 242 -30.06 -16.80 -0.50
CA ASN A 242 -29.73 -15.38 -0.42
C ASN A 242 -28.51 -15.02 -1.28
N VAL A 243 -27.43 -15.82 -1.22
CA VAL A 243 -26.21 -15.58 -1.99
C VAL A 243 -26.48 -15.69 -3.49
N GLU A 244 -27.22 -16.70 -3.94
CA GLU A 244 -27.63 -16.83 -5.35
C GLU A 244 -28.44 -15.63 -5.82
N ALA A 245 -29.37 -15.13 -4.99
CA ALA A 245 -30.15 -13.93 -5.30
C ALA A 245 -29.26 -12.67 -5.38
N MET A 246 -28.31 -12.51 -4.44
CA MET A 246 -27.38 -11.39 -4.42
C MET A 246 -26.44 -11.39 -5.63
N ILE A 247 -25.93 -12.56 -6.04
CA ILE A 247 -25.10 -12.72 -7.25
C ILE A 247 -25.93 -12.41 -8.50
N LYS A 248 -27.16 -12.95 -8.59
CA LYS A 248 -28.06 -12.71 -9.74
C LYS A 248 -28.41 -11.22 -9.89
N ALA A 249 -28.47 -10.48 -8.79
CA ALA A 249 -28.74 -9.05 -8.76
C ALA A 249 -27.47 -8.17 -8.86
N ASP A 250 -26.28 -8.75 -9.13
CA ASP A 250 -24.99 -8.05 -9.18
C ASP A 250 -24.73 -7.13 -7.97
N ARG A 251 -25.08 -7.62 -6.77
CA ARG A 251 -24.97 -6.81 -5.55
C ARG A 251 -23.53 -6.72 -5.08
N LYS A 252 -23.00 -5.50 -4.98
CA LYS A 252 -21.63 -5.21 -4.56
C LYS A 252 -21.54 -4.96 -3.05
N ILE A 253 -21.87 -5.97 -2.26
CA ILE A 253 -21.89 -5.93 -0.79
C ILE A 253 -20.64 -6.62 -0.20
N THR A 254 -20.11 -6.09 0.91
CA THR A 254 -18.91 -6.63 1.56
C THR A 254 -19.08 -8.08 1.99
N ALA A 255 -20.23 -8.42 2.59
CA ALA A 255 -20.54 -9.77 3.05
C ALA A 255 -20.45 -10.84 1.95
N LEU A 256 -20.95 -10.51 0.75
CA LEU A 256 -20.86 -11.40 -0.40
C LEU A 256 -19.43 -11.55 -0.90
N LYS A 257 -18.68 -10.45 -0.96
CA LYS A 257 -17.30 -10.43 -1.48
C LYS A 257 -16.35 -11.27 -0.63
N GLU A 258 -16.48 -11.23 0.70
CA GLU A 258 -15.69 -12.05 1.62
C GLU A 258 -15.95 -13.55 1.36
N LEU A 259 -17.22 -13.97 1.40
CA LEU A 259 -17.59 -15.37 1.12
C LEU A 259 -17.15 -15.82 -0.28
N GLN A 260 -17.34 -14.99 -1.31
CA GLN A 260 -16.86 -15.29 -2.67
C GLN A 260 -15.34 -15.52 -2.69
N GLY A 261 -14.58 -14.72 -1.95
CA GLY A 261 -13.14 -14.88 -1.75
C GLY A 261 -12.77 -16.26 -1.22
N HIS A 262 -13.41 -16.73 -0.15
CA HIS A 262 -13.13 -18.04 0.46
C HIS A 262 -13.60 -19.21 -0.42
N ILE A 263 -14.72 -19.06 -1.13
CA ILE A 263 -15.16 -20.06 -2.12
C ILE A 263 -14.14 -20.19 -3.25
N TRP A 264 -13.66 -19.06 -3.79
CA TRP A 264 -12.62 -19.09 -4.81
C TRP A 264 -11.32 -19.68 -4.29
N GLN A 265 -10.92 -19.35 -3.06
CA GLN A 265 -9.74 -19.92 -2.43
C GLN A 265 -9.81 -21.45 -2.40
N THR A 266 -10.95 -22.00 -1.96
CA THR A 266 -11.21 -23.45 -1.99
C THR A 266 -11.09 -24.02 -3.40
N GLY A 267 -11.63 -23.32 -4.40
CA GLY A 267 -11.54 -23.75 -5.80
C GLY A 267 -10.11 -23.75 -6.36
N TYR A 268 -9.31 -22.75 -6.01
CA TYR A 268 -7.91 -22.66 -6.41
C TYR A 268 -7.02 -23.69 -5.70
N GLU A 269 -7.23 -23.91 -4.40
CA GLU A 269 -6.49 -24.91 -3.61
C GLU A 269 -6.78 -26.34 -4.09
N ASN A 270 -8.03 -26.61 -4.48
CA ASN A 270 -8.45 -27.90 -5.04
C ASN A 270 -8.15 -28.07 -6.54
N ASN A 271 -7.50 -27.08 -7.18
CA ASN A 271 -7.25 -27.05 -8.63
C ASN A 271 -8.52 -27.13 -9.51
N GLU A 272 -9.67 -26.75 -8.97
CA GLU A 272 -10.93 -26.61 -9.72
C GLU A 272 -10.99 -25.27 -10.48
N LEU A 273 -10.25 -24.28 -10.01
CA LEU A 273 -10.06 -22.98 -10.66
C LEU A 273 -8.60 -22.79 -11.09
N LYS A 274 -8.41 -22.11 -12.22
CA LYS A 274 -7.11 -21.64 -12.70
C LYS A 274 -7.24 -20.21 -13.19
N GLY A 275 -6.35 -19.33 -12.76
CA GLY A 275 -6.32 -17.94 -13.17
C GLY A 275 -5.93 -17.88 -14.64
N ILE A 276 -6.62 -17.07 -15.42
CA ILE A 276 -6.29 -16.88 -16.83
C ILE A 276 -5.71 -15.49 -17.01
N VAL A 277 -4.50 -15.41 -17.56
CA VAL A 277 -3.89 -14.17 -18.04
C VAL A 277 -3.52 -14.31 -19.52
N PHE A 278 -3.44 -13.18 -20.23
CA PHE A 278 -2.99 -13.17 -21.62
C PHE A 278 -1.53 -13.59 -21.75
N ASP A 279 -1.16 -14.17 -22.90
CA ASP A 279 0.16 -14.79 -23.13
C ASP A 279 1.34 -13.81 -23.01
N ASP A 280 1.12 -12.52 -23.28
CA ASP A 280 2.15 -11.48 -23.18
C ASP A 280 2.38 -10.97 -21.76
N VAL A 281 1.45 -11.24 -20.83
CA VAL A 281 1.51 -10.69 -19.46
C VAL A 281 2.72 -11.23 -18.67
N PRO A 282 3.00 -12.54 -18.63
CA PRO A 282 4.14 -13.06 -17.87
C PRO A 282 5.48 -12.49 -18.34
N GLU A 283 5.70 -12.43 -19.66
CA GLU A 283 6.93 -11.91 -20.26
C GLU A 283 7.13 -10.43 -19.94
N ALA A 284 6.06 -9.62 -20.06
CA ALA A 284 6.11 -8.21 -19.70
C ALA A 284 6.41 -7.99 -18.21
N LEU A 285 5.74 -8.74 -17.32
CA LEU A 285 5.98 -8.67 -15.88
C LEU A 285 7.43 -9.04 -15.51
N GLU A 286 7.98 -10.07 -16.13
CA GLU A 286 9.37 -10.49 -15.92
C GLU A 286 10.36 -9.42 -16.39
N LYS A 287 10.14 -8.85 -17.58
CA LYS A 287 10.95 -7.75 -18.13
C LYS A 287 10.93 -6.52 -17.22
N TRP A 288 9.76 -6.08 -16.78
CA TRP A 288 9.64 -4.93 -15.88
C TRP A 288 10.30 -5.19 -14.53
N HIS A 289 10.13 -6.39 -13.98
CA HIS A 289 10.79 -6.79 -12.74
C HIS A 289 12.32 -6.77 -12.87
N ALA A 290 12.87 -7.31 -13.96
CA ALA A 290 14.31 -7.30 -14.24
C ALA A 290 14.87 -5.87 -14.42
N GLN A 291 14.05 -4.93 -14.87
CA GLN A 291 14.38 -3.50 -14.98
C GLN A 291 14.21 -2.74 -13.66
N GLY A 292 13.77 -3.40 -12.59
CA GLY A 292 13.52 -2.78 -11.29
C GLY A 292 12.23 -1.96 -11.20
N ILE A 293 11.34 -2.06 -12.20
CA ILE A 293 10.03 -1.42 -12.21
C ILE A 293 9.11 -2.17 -11.23
N LYS A 294 8.37 -1.42 -10.41
CA LYS A 294 7.44 -1.98 -9.43
C LYS A 294 6.05 -2.06 -10.03
N VAL A 295 5.50 -3.27 -10.08
CA VAL A 295 4.17 -3.53 -10.66
C VAL A 295 3.15 -3.76 -9.56
N TYR A 296 1.99 -3.12 -9.66
CA TYR A 296 0.88 -3.23 -8.73
C TYR A 296 -0.39 -3.56 -9.50
N ILE A 297 -1.36 -4.15 -8.81
CA ILE A 297 -2.69 -4.40 -9.36
C ILE A 297 -3.69 -3.45 -8.71
N TYR A 298 -4.63 -2.91 -9.48
CA TYR A 298 -5.78 -2.18 -8.95
C TYR A 298 -7.06 -2.69 -9.61
N SER A 299 -7.90 -3.39 -8.84
CA SER A 299 -9.14 -4.00 -9.33
C SER A 299 -10.30 -3.83 -8.35
N SER A 300 -11.52 -4.03 -8.83
CA SER A 300 -12.73 -3.99 -8.01
C SER A 300 -12.92 -5.23 -7.12
N GLY A 301 -12.25 -6.33 -7.47
CA GLY A 301 -12.16 -7.55 -6.66
C GLY A 301 -11.30 -7.34 -5.42
N SER A 302 -11.59 -8.07 -4.34
CA SER A 302 -10.83 -7.98 -3.08
C SER A 302 -9.36 -8.37 -3.28
N ARG A 303 -8.45 -7.83 -2.46
CA ARG A 303 -7.03 -8.20 -2.51
C ARG A 303 -6.80 -9.72 -2.41
N LEU A 304 -7.63 -10.45 -1.66
CA LEU A 304 -7.61 -11.91 -1.60
C LEU A 304 -7.85 -12.53 -2.98
N ALA A 305 -8.94 -12.13 -3.65
CA ALA A 305 -9.27 -12.62 -5.00
C ALA A 305 -8.15 -12.32 -6.02
N GLN A 306 -7.58 -11.11 -5.95
CA GLN A 306 -6.45 -10.74 -6.83
C GLN A 306 -5.24 -11.65 -6.59
N ARG A 307 -4.87 -11.90 -5.32
CA ARG A 307 -3.77 -12.81 -4.97
C ARG A 307 -4.02 -14.24 -5.43
N LEU A 308 -5.26 -14.71 -5.40
CA LEU A 308 -5.64 -16.04 -5.88
C LEU A 308 -5.48 -16.15 -7.40
N ILE A 309 -6.00 -15.17 -8.16
CA ILE A 309 -5.87 -15.14 -9.62
C ILE A 309 -4.41 -15.22 -10.05
N PHE A 310 -3.55 -14.32 -9.53
CA PHE A 310 -2.14 -14.27 -9.92
C PHE A 310 -1.27 -15.36 -9.28
N GLY A 311 -1.74 -16.01 -8.21
CA GLY A 311 -1.05 -17.13 -7.56
C GLY A 311 -1.20 -18.46 -8.30
N HIS A 312 -2.30 -18.62 -9.06
CA HIS A 312 -2.69 -19.88 -9.67
C HIS A 312 -2.95 -19.74 -11.19
N THR A 313 -2.11 -18.98 -11.90
CA THR A 313 -2.37 -18.68 -13.32
C THR A 313 -2.11 -19.88 -14.24
N ASN A 314 -2.54 -19.76 -15.51
CA ASN A 314 -2.16 -20.65 -16.61
C ASN A 314 -0.64 -20.77 -16.82
N PHE A 315 0.15 -19.84 -16.29
CA PHE A 315 1.61 -19.80 -16.34
C PHE A 315 2.30 -20.04 -14.99
N GLY A 316 1.55 -20.48 -13.97
CA GLY A 316 2.04 -20.67 -12.60
C GLY A 316 1.87 -19.42 -11.73
N ASP A 317 2.65 -19.32 -10.65
CA ASP A 317 2.57 -18.19 -9.71
C ASP A 317 3.33 -16.97 -10.26
N LEU A 318 2.59 -15.92 -10.59
CA LEU A 318 3.12 -14.65 -11.09
C LEU A 318 3.30 -13.59 -9.99
N ARG A 319 2.88 -13.87 -8.75
CA ARG A 319 2.94 -12.88 -7.64
C ARG A 319 4.35 -12.43 -7.32
N LYS A 320 5.36 -13.25 -7.64
CA LYS A 320 6.78 -12.91 -7.50
C LYS A 320 7.19 -11.64 -8.27
N PHE A 321 6.45 -11.28 -9.32
CA PHE A 321 6.68 -10.06 -10.11
C PHE A 321 5.86 -8.86 -9.63
N LEU A 322 4.88 -9.08 -8.75
CA LEU A 322 3.97 -8.05 -8.25
C LEU A 322 4.45 -7.52 -6.89
N SER A 323 4.36 -6.20 -6.72
CA SER A 323 4.79 -5.47 -5.52
C SER A 323 3.64 -5.18 -4.56
N GLY A 324 2.39 -5.25 -5.02
CA GLY A 324 1.22 -5.05 -4.16
C GLY A 324 -0.10 -5.06 -4.91
N PHE A 325 -1.19 -4.95 -4.15
CA PHE A 325 -2.58 -5.03 -4.63
C PHE A 325 -3.40 -3.91 -3.98
N PHE A 326 -4.12 -3.15 -4.81
CA PHE A 326 -5.12 -2.17 -4.42
C PHE A 326 -6.50 -2.69 -4.80
N ASP A 327 -7.49 -2.41 -3.96
CA ASP A 327 -8.90 -2.70 -4.24
C ASP A 327 -9.76 -1.49 -3.89
N THR A 328 -11.08 -1.64 -3.92
CA THR A 328 -12.02 -0.53 -3.64
C THR A 328 -11.91 0.07 -2.24
N THR A 329 -11.10 -0.49 -1.33
CA THR A 329 -10.80 0.16 -0.04
C THR A 329 -10.03 1.47 -0.21
N VAL A 330 -9.27 1.63 -1.32
CA VAL A 330 -8.62 2.89 -1.72
C VAL A 330 -9.60 3.87 -2.39
N GLY A 331 -10.81 3.41 -2.68
CA GLY A 331 -11.89 4.14 -3.34
C GLY A 331 -12.26 3.59 -4.72
N ASN A 332 -13.20 4.26 -5.39
CA ASN A 332 -13.76 3.83 -6.67
C ASN A 332 -12.80 4.11 -7.85
N LYS A 333 -12.61 3.12 -8.74
CA LYS A 333 -11.73 3.22 -9.91
C LYS A 333 -12.11 4.34 -10.89
N ARG A 334 -13.33 4.88 -10.83
CA ARG A 334 -13.78 6.00 -11.68
C ARG A 334 -13.58 7.37 -11.03
N GLU A 335 -12.98 7.44 -9.86
CA GLU A 335 -12.75 8.68 -9.12
C GLU A 335 -11.26 9.02 -9.08
N ALA A 336 -10.91 10.25 -9.49
CA ALA A 336 -9.53 10.72 -9.49
C ALA A 336 -8.86 10.62 -8.10
N ARG A 337 -9.65 10.82 -7.03
CA ARG A 337 -9.19 10.70 -5.64
C ARG A 337 -8.53 9.35 -5.34
N SER A 338 -9.04 8.25 -5.90
CA SER A 338 -8.46 6.92 -5.68
C SER A 338 -7.05 6.81 -6.23
N TYR A 339 -6.76 7.44 -7.37
CA TYR A 339 -5.43 7.47 -7.95
C TYR A 339 -4.48 8.43 -7.22
N THR A 340 -5.00 9.52 -6.65
CA THR A 340 -4.24 10.35 -5.72
C THR A 340 -3.83 9.56 -4.48
N GLU A 341 -4.74 8.77 -3.91
CA GLU A 341 -4.47 7.92 -2.75
C GLU A 341 -3.49 6.79 -3.10
N ILE A 342 -3.61 6.18 -4.28
CA ILE A 342 -2.62 5.21 -4.79
C ILE A 342 -1.25 5.88 -4.93
N SER A 343 -1.18 7.09 -5.49
CA SER A 343 0.08 7.84 -5.62
C SER A 343 0.72 8.12 -4.27
N ALA A 344 -0.09 8.53 -3.28
CA ALA A 344 0.35 8.75 -1.90
C ALA A 344 0.82 7.44 -1.24
N SER A 345 0.07 6.34 -1.42
CA SER A 345 0.40 5.00 -0.89
C SER A 345 1.71 4.46 -1.48
N LEU A 346 1.96 4.74 -2.77
CA LEU A 346 3.20 4.37 -3.45
C LEU A 346 4.36 5.32 -3.12
N GLY A 347 4.08 6.47 -2.52
CA GLY A 347 5.09 7.47 -2.13
C GLY A 347 5.78 8.11 -3.33
N VAL A 348 5.07 8.31 -4.45
CA VAL A 348 5.64 8.98 -5.63
C VAL A 348 5.55 10.50 -5.51
N ASP A 349 6.62 11.20 -5.88
CA ASP A 349 6.65 12.68 -5.88
C ASP A 349 5.83 13.27 -7.03
N LYS A 350 5.81 12.57 -8.17
CA LYS A 350 5.05 12.95 -9.36
C LYS A 350 4.09 11.81 -9.71
N PRO A 351 2.77 12.06 -9.77
CA PRO A 351 1.82 11.05 -10.23
C PRO A 351 2.15 10.51 -11.64
N SER A 352 2.81 11.32 -12.49
CA SER A 352 3.26 10.90 -13.82
C SER A 352 4.38 9.85 -13.82
N ASP A 353 4.99 9.54 -12.68
CA ASP A 353 5.93 8.41 -12.55
C ASP A 353 5.21 7.05 -12.49
N ILE A 354 3.87 7.08 -12.36
CA ILE A 354 3.00 5.91 -12.40
C ILE A 354 2.36 5.82 -13.77
N LEU A 355 2.57 4.69 -14.43
CA LEU A 355 1.80 4.28 -15.60
C LEU A 355 0.62 3.42 -15.15
N PHE A 356 -0.61 3.87 -15.40
CA PHE A 356 -1.81 3.07 -15.23
C PHE A 356 -2.25 2.46 -16.57
N VAL A 357 -2.53 1.15 -16.57
CA VAL A 357 -3.02 0.42 -17.73
C VAL A 357 -4.40 -0.16 -17.40
N THR A 358 -5.40 0.16 -18.21
CA THR A 358 -6.80 -0.30 -18.07
C THR A 358 -7.44 -0.40 -19.45
N ASP A 359 -8.49 -1.19 -19.62
CA ASP A 359 -9.36 -1.16 -20.80
C ASP A 359 -10.50 -0.13 -20.67
N VAL A 360 -10.80 0.33 -19.46
CA VAL A 360 -11.98 1.16 -19.18
C VAL A 360 -11.67 2.65 -19.36
N TYR A 361 -12.31 3.27 -20.34
CA TYR A 361 -12.15 4.70 -20.65
C TYR A 361 -12.39 5.64 -19.45
N GLN A 362 -13.40 5.36 -18.62
CA GLN A 362 -13.71 6.20 -17.45
C GLN A 362 -12.62 6.13 -16.38
N GLU A 363 -12.01 4.96 -16.19
CA GLU A 363 -10.87 4.78 -15.27
C GLU A 363 -9.63 5.49 -15.81
N ALA A 364 -9.36 5.36 -17.11
CA ALA A 364 -8.28 6.08 -17.77
C ALA A 364 -8.41 7.61 -17.61
N THR A 365 -9.63 8.14 -17.76
CA THR A 365 -9.94 9.55 -17.57
C THR A 365 -9.71 10.00 -16.11
N ALA A 366 -10.16 9.19 -15.14
CA ALA A 366 -9.98 9.47 -13.73
C ALA A 366 -8.50 9.45 -13.31
N ALA A 367 -7.73 8.47 -13.78
CA ALA A 367 -6.29 8.38 -13.54
C ALA A 367 -5.54 9.56 -14.15
N LYS A 368 -5.87 9.96 -15.39
CA LYS A 368 -5.24 11.11 -16.04
C LYS A 368 -5.57 12.42 -15.32
N ALA A 369 -6.80 12.59 -14.83
CA ALA A 369 -7.19 13.73 -14.02
C ALA A 369 -6.41 13.82 -12.69
N ALA A 370 -5.98 12.69 -12.14
CA ALA A 370 -5.09 12.62 -10.98
C ALA A 370 -3.60 12.82 -11.32
N GLY A 371 -3.26 12.98 -12.60
CA GLY A 371 -1.91 13.28 -13.07
C GLY A 371 -1.06 12.07 -13.47
N LEU A 372 -1.64 10.86 -13.51
CA LEU A 372 -0.91 9.64 -13.91
C LEU A 372 -0.66 9.62 -15.41
N GLU A 373 0.37 8.88 -15.83
CA GLU A 373 0.45 8.42 -17.21
C GLU A 373 -0.50 7.24 -17.42
N VAL A 374 -1.14 7.20 -18.59
CA VAL A 374 -2.25 6.27 -18.83
C VAL A 374 -2.15 5.68 -20.22
N ILE A 375 -2.29 4.36 -20.30
CA ILE A 375 -2.43 3.61 -21.55
C ILE A 375 -3.72 2.80 -21.48
N ILE A 376 -4.46 2.79 -22.59
CA ILE A 376 -5.63 1.92 -22.74
C ILE A 376 -5.22 0.58 -23.37
N SER A 377 -5.53 -0.52 -22.69
CA SER A 377 -5.32 -1.88 -23.18
C SER A 377 -6.51 -2.31 -24.06
N ILE A 378 -6.22 -2.70 -25.30
CA ILE A 378 -7.21 -3.24 -26.23
C ILE A 378 -7.02 -4.75 -26.29
N ARG A 379 -7.98 -5.49 -25.73
CA ARG A 379 -7.98 -6.96 -25.72
C ARG A 379 -9.23 -7.51 -26.42
N PRO A 380 -9.19 -8.77 -26.90
CA PRO A 380 -10.38 -9.42 -27.42
C PRO A 380 -11.53 -9.43 -26.40
N GLY A 381 -12.70 -8.94 -26.81
CA GLY A 381 -13.90 -8.86 -25.96
C GLY A 381 -14.10 -7.51 -25.27
N ASN A 382 -13.14 -6.59 -25.32
CA ASN A 382 -13.31 -5.25 -24.75
C ASN A 382 -14.36 -4.45 -25.52
N GLY A 383 -15.07 -3.57 -24.80
CA GLY A 383 -16.05 -2.66 -25.40
C GLY A 383 -15.43 -1.62 -26.33
N PRO A 384 -16.20 -1.01 -27.24
CA PRO A 384 -15.68 0.03 -28.13
C PRO A 384 -15.30 1.28 -27.34
N LEU A 385 -14.18 1.90 -27.74
CA LEU A 385 -13.74 3.18 -27.19
C LEU A 385 -14.40 4.35 -27.94
N PRO A 386 -14.64 5.51 -27.27
CA PRO A 386 -15.08 6.72 -27.95
C PRO A 386 -14.09 7.17 -29.03
N GLU A 387 -14.57 7.71 -30.14
CA GLU A 387 -13.70 8.31 -31.16
C GLU A 387 -12.89 9.47 -30.56
N ASN A 388 -11.61 9.58 -30.96
CA ASN A 388 -10.70 10.64 -30.53
C ASN A 388 -10.52 10.77 -29.00
N HIS A 389 -10.58 9.64 -28.28
CA HIS A 389 -10.44 9.60 -26.82
C HIS A 389 -9.08 10.13 -26.28
N GLY A 390 -8.07 10.32 -27.13
CA GLY A 390 -6.82 11.02 -26.79
C GLY A 390 -5.81 10.25 -25.93
N PHE A 391 -6.05 8.96 -25.67
CA PHE A 391 -5.14 8.08 -24.92
C PHE A 391 -4.29 7.24 -25.87
N LYS A 392 -3.06 6.91 -25.47
CA LYS A 392 -2.27 5.87 -26.15
C LYS A 392 -2.95 4.52 -25.93
N THR A 393 -3.02 3.70 -26.97
CA THR A 393 -3.56 2.34 -26.91
C THR A 393 -2.49 1.31 -27.20
N ILE A 394 -2.58 0.14 -26.57
CA ILE A 394 -1.73 -1.03 -26.85
C ILE A 394 -2.60 -2.28 -27.00
N ASN A 395 -2.13 -3.27 -27.75
CA ASN A 395 -2.77 -4.58 -27.86
C ASN A 395 -1.99 -5.67 -27.10
N SER A 396 -0.73 -5.37 -26.75
CA SER A 396 0.16 -6.21 -25.96
C SER A 396 0.99 -5.38 -24.98
N PHE A 397 1.25 -5.93 -23.80
CA PHE A 397 2.14 -5.29 -22.81
C PHE A 397 3.59 -5.24 -23.27
N LEU A 398 3.98 -6.02 -24.28
CA LEU A 398 5.33 -5.95 -24.88
C LEU A 398 5.58 -4.64 -25.64
N GLU A 399 4.54 -3.86 -25.91
CA GLU A 399 4.62 -2.51 -26.49
C GLU A 399 5.01 -1.41 -25.47
N ILE A 400 5.14 -1.79 -24.20
CA ILE A 400 5.68 -0.97 -23.09
C ILE A 400 7.14 -1.41 -22.81
#